data_AF-A0A946WGB1-F1
#
_entry.id   AF-A0A946WGB1-F1
#
_cell.length_a   1.000
_cell.length_b   1.000
_cell.length_c   1.000
_cell.angle_alpha   90.00
_cell.angle_beta   90.00
_cell.angle_gamma   90.00
#
_symmetry.space_group_name_H-M   'P 1'
#
loop_
_entity.id
_entity.type
_entity.pdbx_description
1 polymer ?
#
loop_
_entity_poly.entity_id
_entity_poly.type
_entity_poly.pdbx_seq_one_letter_code
_entity_poly.pdbx_strand_id
1 'polypeptide(L)'
;MNKLLFLPILLVWFGCSSTVPNWISVQPSDSKYWHGIGRVDKSDYPNPRSSAKEFAIQEVSTQIKVNISSEMKTIIRESNGSLQTTYSSVMASRVDLLLPELEIVGYYRTKDAYFAYVRLNKQKYRTAMARLRENAKIIALDFIQEADENFG
;
A
#
# COMPACT_ATOMS: atom_id res chain seq x y z
N MET A 1 51.78 16.59 -47.29
CA MET A 1 52.48 15.34 -46.91
C MET A 1 52.69 15.43 -45.39
N ASN A 2 52.22 14.58 -44.49
CA ASN A 2 51.61 13.27 -44.57
C ASN A 2 50.66 13.06 -43.37
N LYS A 3 49.67 12.22 -43.65
CA LYS A 3 48.72 11.45 -42.84
C LYS A 3 49.12 11.14 -41.38
N LEU A 4 48.12 11.15 -40.49
CA LEU A 4 47.66 10.05 -39.59
C LEU A 4 46.77 10.71 -38.52
N LEU A 5 45.43 10.74 -38.61
CA LEU A 5 44.51 9.64 -38.30
C LEU A 5 44.99 8.73 -37.16
N PHE A 6 44.60 9.03 -35.92
CA PHE A 6 44.30 8.01 -34.90
C PHE A 6 43.33 8.57 -33.86
N LEU A 7 42.09 8.11 -33.96
CA LEU A 7 41.02 8.24 -32.99
C LEU A 7 40.98 6.92 -32.21
N PRO A 8 41.06 6.94 -30.88
CA PRO A 8 40.39 5.93 -30.07
C PRO A 8 39.38 6.65 -29.17
N ILE A 9 38.08 6.47 -29.43
CA ILE A 9 37.27 5.54 -28.65
C ILE A 9 37.60 5.65 -27.16
N LEU A 10 37.04 6.66 -26.48
CA LEU A 10 36.74 6.59 -25.06
C LEU A 10 35.21 6.42 -24.92
N LEU A 11 34.71 5.37 -25.58
CA LEU A 11 33.37 4.87 -25.37
C LEU A 11 33.48 3.84 -24.25
N VAL A 12 32.50 3.90 -23.35
CA VAL A 12 32.30 3.05 -22.18
C VAL A 12 33.12 3.51 -20.98
N TRP A 13 32.42 4.07 -19.99
CA TRP A 13 32.34 3.60 -18.59
C TRP A 13 31.07 4.22 -17.98
N PHE A 14 29.91 4.02 -18.61
CA PHE A 14 28.66 4.05 -17.86
C PHE A 14 28.56 2.71 -17.14
N GLY A 15 29.30 2.59 -16.04
CA GLY A 15 29.12 1.49 -15.10
C GLY A 15 27.70 1.54 -14.57
N CYS A 16 26.93 0.49 -14.81
CA CYS A 16 25.61 0.31 -14.20
C CYS A 16 25.81 0.03 -12.70
N SER A 17 25.98 1.08 -11.91
CA SER A 17 25.93 0.97 -10.45
C SER A 17 24.46 0.85 -10.07
N SER A 18 24.01 -0.37 -9.79
CA SER A 18 22.73 -0.60 -9.13
C SER A 18 22.86 -0.11 -7.68
N THR A 19 22.65 1.18 -7.48
CA THR A 19 22.71 1.79 -6.16
C THR A 19 21.64 1.20 -5.26
N VAL A 20 22.03 0.86 -4.03
CA VAL A 20 21.08 0.37 -3.02
C VAL A 20 20.05 1.49 -2.79
N PRO A 21 18.75 1.23 -2.94
CA PRO A 21 17.76 2.25 -2.69
C PRO A 21 17.79 2.72 -1.24
N ASN A 22 17.70 4.02 -1.00
CA ASN A 22 17.79 4.60 0.35
C ASN A 22 16.79 3.99 1.34
N TRP A 23 15.60 3.59 0.86
CA TRP A 23 14.55 2.99 1.68
C TRP A 23 14.91 1.61 2.25
N ILE A 24 16.01 0.98 1.82
CA ILE A 24 16.55 -0.24 2.41
C ILE A 24 17.31 0.04 3.72
N SER A 25 17.99 1.18 3.79
CA SER A 25 18.81 1.55 4.95
C SER A 25 18.12 2.56 5.87
N VAL A 26 17.15 3.30 5.35
CA VAL A 26 16.45 4.36 6.07
C VAL A 26 14.95 4.18 5.91
N GLN A 27 14.24 4.04 7.03
CA GLN A 27 12.77 3.94 7.02
C GLN A 27 12.17 5.22 6.42
N PRO A 28 11.28 5.10 5.41
CA PRO A 28 10.53 6.24 4.89
C PRO A 28 9.67 6.90 5.97
N SER A 29 9.66 8.23 6.00
CA SER A 29 9.02 9.03 7.07
C SER A 29 8.05 10.12 6.58
N ASP A 30 7.68 10.12 5.29
CA ASP A 30 6.75 11.11 4.76
C ASP A 30 5.35 10.89 5.36
N SER A 31 4.97 11.79 6.26
CA SER A 31 3.70 11.74 6.99
C SER A 31 2.44 11.68 6.10
N LYS A 32 2.53 12.07 4.82
CA LYS A 32 1.43 11.97 3.84
C LYS A 32 1.08 10.53 3.48
N TYR A 33 1.96 9.57 3.77
CA TYR A 33 1.80 8.17 3.39
C TYR A 33 1.79 7.24 4.60
N TRP A 34 1.15 6.10 4.43
CA TRP A 34 1.55 4.88 5.14
C TRP A 34 2.57 4.15 4.29
N HIS A 35 3.59 3.58 4.93
CA HIS A 35 4.72 2.95 4.26
C HIS A 35 4.81 1.49 4.68
N GLY A 36 4.99 0.57 3.74
CA GLY A 36 5.20 -0.84 4.06
C GLY A 36 6.40 -1.41 3.32
N ILE A 37 7.30 -2.05 4.05
CA ILE A 37 8.50 -2.70 3.54
C ILE A 37 8.42 -4.18 3.93
N GLY A 38 8.12 -5.01 2.94
CA GLY A 38 8.17 -6.46 3.12
C GLY A 38 9.55 -6.98 2.79
N ARG A 39 10.06 -7.87 3.64
CA ARG A 39 11.27 -8.64 3.42
C ARG A 39 10.93 -10.12 3.52
N VAL A 40 11.48 -10.91 2.61
CA VAL A 40 11.51 -12.37 2.73
C VAL A 40 12.89 -12.91 2.39
N ASP A 41 13.27 -13.99 3.05
CA ASP A 41 14.45 -14.76 2.66
C ASP A 41 14.10 -15.67 1.48
N LYS A 42 14.97 -15.72 0.47
CA LYS A 42 14.67 -16.39 -0.80
C LYS A 42 14.59 -17.91 -0.66
N SER A 43 15.22 -18.48 0.35
CA SER A 43 15.18 -19.92 0.66
C SER A 43 13.78 -20.37 1.07
N ASP A 44 13.00 -19.46 1.66
CA ASP A 44 11.79 -19.84 2.40
C ASP A 44 10.54 -19.73 1.51
N TYR A 45 10.65 -19.08 0.36
CA TYR A 45 9.51 -18.77 -0.50
C TYR A 45 9.78 -19.16 -1.96
N PRO A 46 8.85 -19.89 -2.61
CA PRO A 46 8.98 -20.22 -4.04
C PRO A 46 8.86 -19.00 -4.94
N ASN A 47 8.17 -17.93 -4.48
CA ASN A 47 8.07 -16.65 -5.17
C ASN A 47 8.40 -15.48 -4.23
N PRO A 48 9.70 -15.26 -3.91
CA PRO A 48 10.12 -14.26 -2.93
C PRO A 48 9.65 -12.84 -3.25
N ARG A 49 9.56 -12.50 -4.54
CA ARG A 49 9.09 -11.19 -4.98
C ARG A 49 7.63 -10.93 -4.58
N SER A 50 6.76 -11.90 -4.85
CA SER A 50 5.34 -11.78 -4.54
C SER A 50 5.10 -11.79 -3.03
N SER A 51 5.80 -12.66 -2.30
CA SER A 51 5.68 -12.75 -0.84
C SER A 51 6.18 -11.48 -0.15
N ALA A 52 7.30 -10.90 -0.60
CA ALA A 52 7.76 -9.60 -0.10
C ALA A 52 6.71 -8.50 -0.34
N LYS A 53 6.08 -8.49 -1.52
CA LYS A 53 5.01 -7.53 -1.83
C LYS A 53 3.81 -7.70 -0.88
N GLU A 54 3.40 -8.93 -0.62
CA GLU A 54 2.29 -9.23 0.28
C GLU A 54 2.57 -8.76 1.72
N PHE A 55 3.77 -9.01 2.23
CA PHE A 55 4.19 -8.51 3.54
C PHE A 55 4.25 -6.98 3.60
N ALA A 56 4.71 -6.33 2.53
CA ALA A 56 4.69 -4.87 2.42
C ALA A 56 3.26 -4.32 2.50
N ILE A 57 2.31 -4.98 1.83
CA ILE A 57 0.88 -4.62 1.88
C ILE A 57 0.32 -4.84 3.30
N GLN A 58 0.62 -5.98 3.93
CA GLN A 58 0.17 -6.31 5.28
C GLN A 58 0.64 -5.29 6.32
N GLU A 59 1.85 -4.75 6.18
CA GLU A 59 2.36 -3.70 7.06
C GLU A 59 1.54 -2.40 6.92
N VAL A 60 1.25 -1.97 5.69
CA VAL A 60 0.36 -0.81 5.44
C VAL A 60 -1.03 -1.07 6.03
N SER A 61 -1.60 -2.24 5.80
CA SER A 61 -2.89 -2.66 6.35
C SER A 61 -2.93 -2.58 7.88
N THR A 62 -1.83 -2.99 8.53
CA THR A 62 -1.69 -2.93 9.99
C THR A 62 -1.66 -1.48 10.49
N GLN A 63 -0.93 -0.59 9.82
CA GLN A 63 -0.90 0.83 10.16
C GLN A 63 -2.27 1.50 10.03
N ILE A 64 -3.01 1.19 8.96
CA ILE A 64 -4.38 1.67 8.76
C ILE A 64 -5.29 1.17 9.89
N LYS A 65 -5.22 -0.14 10.20
CA LYS A 65 -6.02 -0.74 11.28
C LYS A 65 -5.77 -0.06 12.62
N VAL A 66 -4.51 0.20 12.97
CA VAL A 66 -4.14 0.90 14.21
C VAL A 66 -4.67 2.34 14.22
N ASN A 67 -4.50 3.08 13.12
CA ASN A 67 -4.97 4.45 13.02
C ASN A 67 -6.51 4.56 13.14
N ILE A 68 -7.26 3.74 12.41
CA ILE A 68 -8.73 3.72 12.52
C ILE A 68 -9.18 3.32 13.93
N SER A 69 -8.54 2.29 14.52
CA SER A 69 -8.87 1.86 15.88
C SER A 69 -8.62 2.97 16.90
N SER A 70 -7.58 3.78 16.70
CA SER A 70 -7.27 4.94 17.52
C SER A 70 -8.34 6.04 17.36
N GLU A 71 -8.70 6.39 16.12
CA GLU A 71 -9.72 7.41 15.84
C GLU A 71 -11.09 7.01 16.40
N MET A 72 -11.46 5.74 16.27
CA MET A 72 -12.71 5.23 16.83
C MET A 72 -12.70 5.17 18.35
N LYS A 73 -11.58 4.82 19.00
CA LYS A 73 -11.46 4.87 20.46
C LYS A 73 -11.66 6.29 21.00
N THR A 74 -11.24 7.30 20.25
CA THR A 74 -11.52 8.71 20.56
C THR A 74 -13.03 9.00 20.48
N ILE A 75 -13.70 8.63 19.37
CA ILE A 75 -15.14 8.86 19.17
C ILE A 75 -16.00 8.09 20.19
N ILE A 76 -15.64 6.84 20.52
CA ILE A 76 -16.40 5.99 21.45
C ILE A 76 -16.20 6.40 22.91
N ARG A 77 -15.09 7.03 23.30
CA ARG A 77 -15.00 7.63 24.64
C ARG A 77 -16.06 8.72 24.86
N GLU A 78 -16.58 9.31 23.79
CA GLU A 78 -17.67 10.29 23.83
C GLU A 78 -19.06 9.65 23.76
N SER A 79 -19.18 8.34 23.47
CA SER A 79 -20.45 7.62 23.33
C SER A 79 -20.38 6.21 23.92
N ASN A 80 -21.09 6.00 25.02
CA ASN A 80 -21.12 4.78 25.84
C ASN A 80 -21.41 3.47 25.06
N GLY A 81 -20.37 2.65 24.84
CA GLY A 81 -20.37 1.25 25.27
C GLY A 81 -20.83 0.13 24.31
N SER A 82 -19.85 -0.69 23.91
CA SER A 82 -19.94 -2.04 23.29
C SER A 82 -20.18 -2.10 21.78
N LEU A 83 -19.34 -2.88 21.06
CA LEU A 83 -19.60 -3.51 19.74
C LEU A 83 -18.34 -4.22 19.14
N GLN A 84 -17.39 -4.67 19.97
CA GLN A 84 -16.01 -4.99 19.56
C GLN A 84 -15.87 -6.07 18.47
N THR A 85 -16.87 -6.92 18.27
CA THR A 85 -16.85 -8.08 17.36
C THR A 85 -17.36 -7.80 15.93
N THR A 86 -18.28 -6.86 15.71
CA THR A 86 -18.76 -6.50 14.36
C THR A 86 -17.72 -5.66 13.59
N TYR A 87 -16.82 -4.99 14.31
CA TYR A 87 -15.88 -4.01 13.75
C TYR A 87 -14.71 -4.62 12.96
N SER A 88 -14.21 -5.79 13.36
CA SER A 88 -13.03 -6.38 12.71
C SER A 88 -13.31 -6.80 11.27
N SER A 89 -14.48 -7.38 11.01
CA SER A 89 -14.82 -7.95 9.71
C SER A 89 -15.10 -6.87 8.67
N VAL A 90 -15.80 -5.80 9.05
CA VAL A 90 -16.06 -4.64 8.17
C VAL A 90 -14.77 -3.89 7.85
N MET A 91 -13.82 -3.80 8.79
CA MET A 91 -12.55 -3.12 8.56
C MET A 91 -11.59 -3.93 7.69
N ALA A 92 -11.49 -5.25 7.88
CA ALA A 92 -10.68 -6.10 7.03
C ALA A 92 -11.13 -5.99 5.56
N SER A 93 -12.44 -6.10 5.30
CA SER A 93 -13.01 -5.95 3.96
C SER A 93 -12.74 -4.59 3.31
N ARG A 94 -12.71 -3.50 4.10
CA ARG A 94 -12.45 -2.14 3.59
C ARG A 94 -10.99 -1.88 3.23
N VAL A 95 -10.05 -2.55 3.90
CA VAL A 95 -8.62 -2.42 3.57
C VAL A 95 -8.33 -3.08 2.21
N ASP A 96 -8.96 -4.23 1.94
CA ASP A 96 -8.81 -4.95 0.66
C ASP A 96 -9.34 -4.13 -0.53
N LEU A 97 -10.45 -3.41 -0.35
CA LEU A 97 -11.04 -2.55 -1.38
C LEU A 97 -10.17 -1.34 -1.75
N LEU A 98 -9.15 -1.02 -0.95
CA LEU A 98 -8.28 0.15 -1.12
C LEU A 98 -6.89 -0.23 -1.65
N LEU A 99 -6.62 -1.52 -1.82
CA LEU A 99 -5.44 -2.04 -2.52
C LEU A 99 -5.22 -1.43 -3.91
N PRO A 100 -6.25 -1.03 -4.70
CA PRO A 100 -6.02 -0.35 -5.97
C PRO A 100 -5.33 1.02 -5.86
N GLU A 101 -5.44 1.70 -4.71
CA GLU A 101 -4.81 3.01 -4.47
C GLU A 101 -3.35 2.90 -4.00
N LEU A 102 -2.85 1.68 -3.84
CA LEU A 102 -1.54 1.37 -3.30
C LEU A 102 -0.46 1.53 -4.38
N GLU A 103 0.57 2.31 -4.07
CA GLU A 103 1.67 2.59 -4.97
C GLU A 103 2.84 1.65 -4.67
N ILE A 104 3.30 0.90 -5.68
CA ILE A 104 4.54 0.13 -5.59
C ILE A 104 5.70 1.08 -5.89
N VAL A 105 6.49 1.39 -4.86
CA VAL A 105 7.62 2.31 -4.99
C VAL A 105 8.83 1.61 -5.58
N GLY A 106 9.05 0.35 -5.21
CA GLY A 106 10.16 -0.40 -5.76
C GLY A 106 10.32 -1.80 -5.19
N TYR A 107 11.23 -2.51 -5.84
CA TYR A 107 11.71 -3.80 -5.38
C TYR A 107 13.23 -3.74 -5.27
N TYR A 108 13.78 -4.52 -4.35
CA TYR A 108 15.21 -4.68 -4.22
C TYR A 108 15.52 -6.11 -3.85
N ARG A 109 16.67 -6.61 -4.29
CA ARG A 109 17.10 -7.98 -3.99
C ARG A 109 18.55 -7.96 -3.57
N THR A 110 18.86 -8.72 -2.52
CA THR A 110 20.23 -9.04 -2.13
C THR A 110 20.55 -10.45 -2.62
N LYS A 111 21.67 -11.03 -2.17
CA LYS A 111 21.95 -12.45 -2.42
C LYS A 111 20.86 -13.33 -1.79
N ASP A 112 20.53 -13.07 -0.53
CA ASP A 112 19.75 -14.00 0.30
C ASP A 112 18.28 -13.58 0.46
N ALA A 113 17.94 -12.31 0.21
CA ALA A 113 16.59 -11.80 0.46
C ALA A 113 16.00 -11.00 -0.69
N TYR A 114 14.69 -10.85 -0.63
CA TYR A 114 13.90 -10.02 -1.52
C TYR A 114 13.10 -8.99 -0.71
N PHE A 115 13.04 -7.78 -1.22
CA PHE A 115 12.35 -6.65 -0.60
C PHE A 115 11.33 -6.05 -1.58
N ALA A 116 10.21 -5.60 -1.03
CA ALA A 116 9.24 -4.78 -1.73
C ALA A 116 8.86 -3.59 -0.86
N TYR A 117 8.81 -2.41 -1.47
CA TYR A 117 8.33 -1.20 -0.81
C TYR A 117 7.07 -0.72 -1.50
N VAL A 118 6.01 -0.59 -0.69
CA VAL A 118 4.73 -0.01 -1.10
C VAL A 118 4.37 1.17 -0.20
N ARG A 119 3.57 2.08 -0.72
CA ARG A 119 3.02 3.19 0.06
C ARG A 119 1.58 3.47 -0.32
N LEU A 120 0.80 3.98 0.63
CA LEU A 120 -0.55 4.45 0.39
C LEU A 120 -0.68 5.90 0.84
N ASN A 121 -1.12 6.77 -0.07
CA ASN A 121 -1.36 8.17 0.27
C ASN A 121 -2.61 8.29 1.15
N LYS A 122 -2.48 8.95 2.31
CA LYS A 122 -3.57 9.10 3.28
C LYS A 122 -4.74 9.91 2.74
N GLN A 123 -4.50 10.89 1.88
CA GLN A 123 -5.57 11.66 1.24
C GLN A 123 -6.32 10.81 0.20
N LYS A 124 -5.61 10.03 -0.64
CA LYS A 124 -6.26 9.10 -1.59
C LYS A 124 -7.15 8.11 -0.85
N TYR A 125 -6.65 7.54 0.25
CA TYR A 125 -7.44 6.68 1.14
C TYR A 125 -8.71 7.37 1.64
N ARG A 126 -8.61 8.60 2.17
CA ARG A 126 -9.78 9.35 2.65
C ARG A 126 -10.81 9.58 1.55
N THR A 127 -10.37 10.00 0.36
CA THR A 127 -11.23 10.22 -0.81
C THR A 127 -11.93 8.92 -1.23
N ALA A 128 -11.19 7.82 -1.34
CA ALA A 128 -11.75 6.52 -1.69
C ALA A 128 -12.77 6.03 -0.64
N MET A 129 -12.50 6.27 0.65
CA MET A 129 -13.44 5.97 1.72
C MET A 129 -14.70 6.84 1.69
N ALA A 130 -14.59 8.11 1.33
CA ALA A 130 -15.76 8.97 1.13
C ALA A 130 -16.63 8.46 -0.03
N ARG A 131 -16.01 8.11 -1.16
CA ARG A 131 -16.71 7.53 -2.32
C ARG A 131 -17.44 6.22 -1.97
N LEU A 132 -16.77 5.31 -1.26
CA LEU A 132 -17.37 4.04 -0.85
C LEU A 132 -18.57 4.25 0.09
N ARG A 133 -18.51 5.23 0.99
CA ARG A 133 -19.65 5.59 1.85
C ARG A 133 -20.82 6.14 1.03
N GLU A 134 -20.54 6.99 0.06
CA GLU A 134 -21.60 7.58 -0.77
C GLU A 134 -22.27 6.52 -1.65
N ASN A 135 -21.49 5.67 -2.29
CA ASN A 135 -22.01 4.55 -3.07
C ASN A 135 -22.89 3.62 -2.21
N ALA A 136 -22.51 3.36 -0.96
CA ALA A 136 -23.30 2.53 -0.06
C ALA A 136 -24.65 3.17 0.30
N LYS A 137 -24.73 4.50 0.41
CA LYS A 137 -26.01 5.20 0.62
C LYS A 137 -26.92 5.08 -0.58
N ILE A 138 -26.38 5.28 -1.78
CA ILE A 138 -27.13 5.16 -3.03
C ILE A 138 -27.72 3.76 -3.15
N ILE A 139 -26.89 2.72 -2.98
CA ILE A 139 -27.35 1.32 -3.03
C ILE A 139 -28.44 1.04 -1.98
N ALA A 140 -28.31 1.58 -0.77
CA ALA A 140 -29.33 1.41 0.26
C ALA A 140 -30.66 2.11 -0.09
N LEU A 141 -30.59 3.30 -0.69
CA LEU A 141 -31.77 4.02 -1.17
C LEU A 141 -32.45 3.29 -2.33
N ASP A 142 -31.67 2.78 -3.28
CA ASP A 142 -32.19 1.98 -4.41
C ASP A 142 -32.96 0.75 -3.90
N PHE A 143 -32.42 0.04 -2.90
CA PHE A 143 -33.12 -1.10 -2.30
C PHE A 143 -34.41 -0.73 -1.56
N ILE A 144 -34.46 0.45 -0.91
CA ILE A 144 -35.69 0.93 -0.27
C ILE A 144 -36.73 1.26 -1.33
N GLN A 145 -36.34 1.97 -2.39
CA GLN A 145 -37.25 2.31 -3.49
C GLN A 145 -37.78 1.05 -4.18
N GLU A 146 -36.92 0.08 -4.47
CA GLU A 146 -37.32 -1.21 -5.04
C GLU A 146 -38.31 -1.95 -4.13
N ALA A 147 -38.11 -1.90 -2.81
CA ALA A 147 -39.03 -2.51 -1.85
C ALA A 147 -40.39 -1.80 -1.83
N ASP A 148 -40.41 -0.47 -1.83
CA ASP A 148 -41.63 0.33 -1.87
C ASP A 148 -42.41 0.12 -3.19
N GLU A 149 -41.71 -0.02 -4.33
CA GLU A 149 -42.34 -0.27 -5.63
C GLU A 149 -42.93 -1.68 -5.75
N ASN A 150 -42.29 -2.68 -5.14
CA ASN A 150 -42.71 -4.09 -5.27
C ASN A 150 -43.65 -4.57 -4.15
N PHE A 151 -43.66 -3.89 -2.99
CA PHE A 151 -44.38 -4.34 -1.80
C PHE A 151 -45.15 -3.23 -1.06
N GLY A 152 -45.13 -1.99 -1.55
CA GLY A 152 -45.84 -0.82 -1.00
C GLY A 152 -47.26 -0.63 -1.50
#